data_AF-A0A822H6D8-F1
#
_entry.id   AF-A0A822H6D8-F1
#
_cell.length_a   1.000
_cell.length_b   1.000
_cell.length_c   1.000
_cell.angle_alpha   90.00
_cell.angle_beta   90.00
_cell.angle_gamma   90.00
#
_symmetry.space_group_name_H-M   'P 1'
#
loop_
_entity.id
_entity.type
_entity.pdbx_description
1 polymer ?
#
loop_
_entity_poly.entity_id
_entity_poly.type
_entity_poly.pdbx_seq_one_letter_code
_entity_poly.pdbx_strand_id
1 'polypeptide(L)'
;MPKNVLNCTLTPSQGKSIFDPVKKILVWTIGKIETKTQISTNLPTIRGNIFLVTGQSIPESNPILNISFKIHQLAISDIRVQRVDMYGEEYKPFKGIKYITTVKKGRFQIRT
;
A
#
# COMPACT_ATOMS: atom_id res chain seq x y z
N MET A 1 -9.25 -6.18 11.67
CA MET A 1 -8.71 -7.01 12.76
C MET A 1 -9.85 -7.81 13.38
N PRO A 2 -9.58 -8.98 13.97
CA PRO A 2 -10.58 -9.76 14.70
C PRO A 2 -11.25 -8.92 15.81
N LYS A 3 -12.51 -9.21 16.11
CA LYS A 3 -13.31 -8.46 17.10
C LYS A 3 -12.68 -8.49 18.50
N ASN A 4 -11.96 -9.57 18.80
CA ASN A 4 -11.35 -9.85 20.10
C ASN A 4 -10.08 -9.03 20.36
N VAL A 5 -9.58 -8.26 19.39
CA VAL A 5 -8.40 -7.40 19.55
C VAL A 5 -8.76 -6.16 20.35
N LEU A 6 -8.14 -6.01 21.53
CA LEU A 6 -8.29 -4.84 22.41
C LEU A 6 -7.39 -3.69 21.92
N ASN A 7 -6.09 -3.96 21.76
CA ASN A 7 -5.09 -2.97 21.37
C ASN A 7 -3.93 -3.63 20.61
N CYS A 8 -3.11 -2.84 19.92
CA CYS A 8 -1.90 -3.28 19.24
C CYS A 8 -0.73 -2.37 19.62
N THR A 9 0.36 -2.95 20.14
CA THR A 9 1.63 -2.23 20.34
C THR A 9 2.58 -2.64 19.24
N LEU A 10 2.72 -1.77 18.24
CA LEU A 10 3.48 -2.04 17.02
C LEU A 10 4.62 -1.04 16.87
N THR A 11 5.77 -1.55 16.44
CA THR A 11 6.99 -0.81 16.12
C THR A 11 7.25 -0.91 14.61
N PRO A 12 6.79 0.09 13.81
CA PRO A 12 7.12 0.16 12.40
C PRO A 12 8.57 0.60 12.21
N SER A 13 9.32 -0.04 11.30
CA SER A 13 10.68 0.38 10.93
C SER A 13 10.67 1.66 10.09
N GLN A 14 9.58 1.92 9.36
CA GLN A 14 9.37 3.12 8.58
C GLN A 14 7.90 3.55 8.67
N GLY A 15 7.67 4.86 8.74
CA GLY A 15 6.33 5.42 8.73
C GLY A 15 5.63 5.38 10.09
N LYS A 16 4.29 5.46 10.07
CA LYS A 16 3.46 5.54 11.30
C LYS A 16 2.34 4.50 11.26
N SER A 17 2.08 3.86 12.39
CA SER A 17 0.96 2.92 12.56
C SER A 17 -0.08 3.50 13.51
N ILE A 18 -1.35 3.48 13.10
CA ILE A 18 -2.49 3.95 13.88
C ILE A 18 -3.50 2.82 13.96
N PHE A 19 -3.91 2.48 15.18
CA PHE A 19 -4.95 1.48 15.42
C PHE A 19 -6.22 2.19 15.90
N ASP A 20 -7.33 1.95 15.20
CA ASP A 20 -8.67 2.38 15.62
C ASP A 20 -9.34 1.22 16.38
N PRO A 21 -9.49 1.30 17.71
CA PRO A 21 -10.06 0.24 18.52
C PRO A 21 -11.58 0.07 18.34
N VAL A 22 -12.27 1.07 17.79
CA VAL A 22 -13.71 1.04 17.51
C VAL A 22 -13.96 0.32 16.18
N LYS A 23 -13.26 0.74 15.12
CA LYS A 23 -13.40 0.12 13.79
C LYS A 23 -12.61 -1.19 13.65
N LYS A 24 -11.72 -1.50 14.59
CA LYS A 24 -10.77 -2.62 14.54
C LYS A 24 -9.92 -2.59 13.26
N ILE A 25 -9.52 -1.38 12.85
CA ILE A 25 -8.69 -1.16 11.66
C ILE A 25 -7.32 -0.69 12.12
N LEU A 26 -6.29 -1.42 11.71
CA LEU A 26 -4.91 -0.97 11.77
C LEU A 26 -4.54 -0.34 10.44
N VAL A 27 -4.03 0.89 10.47
CA VAL A 27 -3.50 1.60 9.30
C VAL A 27 -2.01 1.84 9.51
N TRP A 28 -1.19 1.31 8.61
CA TRP A 28 0.24 1.60 8.55
C TRP A 28 0.54 2.46 7.32
N THR A 29 1.04 3.66 7.55
CA THR A 29 1.40 4.62 6.51
C THR A 29 2.93 4.69 6.39
N ILE A 30 3.47 4.02 5.36
CA ILE A 30 4.92 3.92 5.09
C ILE A 30 5.46 5.19 4.43
N GLY A 31 4.69 5.80 3.53
CA GLY A 31 5.13 6.93 2.71
C GLY A 31 5.75 6.48 1.39
N LYS A 32 7.02 6.82 1.15
CA LYS A 32 7.76 6.51 -0.08
C LYS A 32 8.71 5.34 0.15
N ILE A 33 8.66 4.36 -0.75
CA ILE A 33 9.61 3.24 -0.82
C ILE A 33 10.46 3.47 -2.06
N GLU A 34 11.78 3.51 -1.90
CA GLU A 34 12.71 3.64 -3.02
C GLU A 34 13.14 2.26 -3.51
N THR A 35 13.07 2.03 -4.82
CA THR A 35 13.38 0.73 -5.44
C THR A 35 14.87 0.48 -5.61
N LYS A 36 15.74 1.50 -5.46
CA LYS A 36 17.21 1.33 -5.60
C LYS A 36 17.84 0.50 -4.49
N THR A 37 17.13 0.26 -3.40
CA THR A 37 17.59 -0.54 -2.26
C THR A 37 17.16 -2.00 -2.33
N GLN A 38 16.91 -2.57 -3.52
CA GLN A 38 16.70 -4.02 -3.65
C GLN A 38 17.95 -4.86 -3.29
N ILE A 39 19.10 -4.22 -3.03
CA ILE A 39 20.32 -4.84 -2.48
C ILE A 39 20.56 -4.44 -1.01
N SER A 40 19.85 -3.45 -0.45
CA SER A 40 20.04 -3.06 0.96
C SER A 40 18.80 -3.35 1.79
N THR A 41 18.94 -4.37 2.64
CA THR A 41 18.53 -4.59 4.04
C THR A 41 17.42 -3.75 4.73
N ASN A 42 16.86 -2.69 4.14
CA ASN A 42 15.93 -1.75 4.75
C ASN A 42 14.54 -1.81 4.10
N LEU A 43 13.97 -3.02 3.97
CA LEU A 43 12.56 -3.18 3.65
C LEU A 43 11.72 -2.63 4.81
N PRO A 44 10.62 -1.90 4.53
CA PRO A 44 9.70 -1.49 5.57
C PRO A 44 9.12 -2.73 6.24
N THR A 45 9.24 -2.81 7.55
CA THR A 45 8.67 -3.88 8.37
C THR A 45 7.86 -3.27 9.51
N ILE A 46 6.86 -3.99 9.97
CA ILE A 46 6.12 -3.65 11.18
C ILE A 46 6.07 -4.90 12.06
N ARG A 47 6.52 -4.77 13.30
CA ARG A 47 6.57 -5.86 14.28
C ARG A 47 5.91 -5.40 15.58
N GLY A 48 5.47 -6.33 16.40
CA GLY A 48 4.91 -6.00 17.70
C GLY A 48 3.87 -7.01 18.17
N ASN A 49 3.16 -6.64 19.22
CA ASN A 49 2.22 -7.50 19.92
C ASN A 49 0.79 -7.00 19.77
N ILE A 50 -0.13 -7.94 19.58
CA ILE A 50 -1.57 -7.69 19.54
C ILE A 50 -2.15 -8.20 20.84
N PHE A 51 -2.83 -7.34 21.58
CA PHE A 51 -3.47 -7.67 22.84
C PHE A 51 -4.93 -8.04 22.59
N LEU A 52 -5.30 -9.23 23.03
CA LEU A 52 -6.67 -9.74 22.98
C LEU A 52 -7.40 -9.44 24.29
N VAL A 53 -8.73 -9.42 24.23
CA VAL A 53 -9.57 -9.39 25.44
C VAL A 53 -9.29 -10.66 26.26
N THR A 54 -9.12 -10.49 27.58
CA THR A 54 -8.85 -11.59 28.51
C THR A 54 -9.96 -12.64 28.46
N GLY A 55 -9.59 -13.92 28.36
CA GLY A 55 -10.54 -15.05 28.30
C GLY A 55 -11.13 -15.35 26.92
N GLN A 56 -10.75 -14.61 25.87
CA GLN A 56 -11.12 -14.95 24.48
C GLN A 56 -10.08 -15.89 23.86
N SER A 57 -10.55 -16.81 23.02
CA SER A 57 -9.68 -17.68 22.23
C SER A 57 -8.85 -16.87 21.22
N ILE A 58 -7.67 -17.40 20.88
CA ILE A 58 -6.83 -16.87 19.80
C ILE A 58 -7.68 -16.89 18.52
N PRO A 59 -7.77 -15.78 17.77
CA PRO A 59 -8.52 -15.74 16.53
C PRO A 59 -8.05 -16.83 15.57
N GLU A 60 -8.99 -17.58 15.00
CA GLU A 60 -8.72 -18.72 14.12
C GLU A 60 -8.16 -18.31 12.74
N SER A 61 -8.32 -17.03 12.37
CA SER A 61 -7.92 -16.51 11.07
C SER A 61 -7.08 -15.24 11.19
N ASN A 62 -5.99 -15.21 10.42
CA ASN A 62 -5.15 -14.04 10.28
C ASN A 62 -5.91 -12.92 9.55
N PRO A 63 -5.74 -11.65 9.94
CA PRO A 63 -6.40 -10.53 9.29
C PRO A 63 -5.93 -10.35 7.84
N ILE A 64 -6.86 -10.03 6.94
CA ILE A 64 -6.53 -9.70 5.54
C ILE A 64 -5.81 -8.35 5.48
N LEU A 65 -4.66 -8.33 4.81
CA LEU A 65 -3.87 -7.13 4.59
C LEU A 65 -4.34 -6.42 3.31
N ASN A 66 -4.88 -5.22 3.46
CA ASN A 66 -5.32 -4.39 2.33
C ASN A 66 -4.26 -3.33 2.02
N ILE A 67 -3.76 -3.30 0.78
CA ILE A 67 -2.66 -2.40 0.38
C ILE A 67 -3.17 -1.33 -0.57
N SER A 68 -2.68 -0.10 -0.40
CA SER A 68 -2.88 1.01 -1.31
C SER A 68 -1.53 1.61 -1.66
N PHE A 69 -1.22 1.75 -2.94
CA PHE A 69 0.05 2.31 -3.38
C PHE A 69 -0.09 3.04 -4.71
N LYS A 70 0.89 3.91 -4.99
CA LYS A 70 1.00 4.66 -6.24
C LYS A 70 2.43 4.58 -6.73
N ILE A 71 2.62 4.06 -7.94
CA ILE A 71 3.92 3.96 -8.61
C ILE A 71 3.93 4.95 -9.77
N HIS A 72 4.92 5.83 -9.76
CA HIS A 72 5.15 6.81 -10.81
C HIS A 72 6.01 6.21 -11.92
N GLN A 73 5.80 6.66 -13.16
CA GLN A 73 6.59 6.25 -14.34
C GLN A 73 6.53 4.75 -14.64
N LEU A 74 5.48 4.06 -14.19
CA LEU A 74 5.28 2.63 -14.42
C LEU A 74 3.83 2.35 -14.81
N ALA A 75 3.67 1.55 -15.86
CA ALA A 75 2.41 0.90 -16.21
C ALA A 75 2.58 -0.61 -16.09
N ILE A 76 1.92 -1.22 -15.09
CA ILE A 76 2.05 -2.66 -14.81
C ILE A 76 1.54 -3.55 -15.96
N SER A 77 0.70 -3.01 -16.84
CA SER A 77 0.19 -3.70 -18.02
C SER A 77 1.17 -3.66 -19.21
N ASP A 78 2.37 -3.10 -19.02
CA ASP A 78 3.39 -2.87 -20.05
C ASP A 78 2.89 -2.07 -21.27
N ILE A 79 1.79 -1.34 -21.11
CA ILE A 79 1.25 -0.49 -22.18
C ILE A 79 2.20 0.68 -22.43
N ARG A 80 2.59 0.85 -23.69
CA ARG A 80 3.45 1.94 -24.15
C ARG A 80 2.78 2.65 -25.32
N VAL A 81 2.58 3.95 -25.16
CA VAL A 81 2.10 4.83 -26.22
C VAL A 81 3.22 4.98 -27.25
N GLN A 82 2.97 4.52 -28.47
CA GLN A 82 3.94 4.60 -29.56
C GLN A 82 3.96 5.98 -30.21
N ARG A 83 2.79 6.53 -30.52
CA ARG A 83 2.65 7.81 -31.23
C ARG A 83 1.36 8.53 -30.83
N VAL A 84 1.43 9.85 -30.79
CA VAL A 84 0.28 10.75 -30.61
C VAL A 84 0.31 11.75 -31.77
N ASP A 85 -0.65 11.64 -32.67
CA ASP A 85 -0.76 12.48 -33.86
C ASP A 85 -1.84 13.55 -33.67
N MET A 86 -1.63 14.73 -34.24
CA MET A 86 -2.58 15.85 -34.26
C MET A 86 -2.75 16.29 -35.71
N TYR A 87 -3.99 16.45 -36.14
CA TYR A 87 -4.37 16.87 -37.49
C TYR A 87 -5.30 18.08 -37.40
N GLY A 88 -5.31 18.92 -38.45
CA GLY A 88 -6.20 20.08 -38.54
C GLY A 88 -5.69 21.37 -37.88
N GLU A 89 -4.48 21.35 -37.35
CA GLU A 89 -3.83 22.50 -36.70
C GLU A 89 -2.41 22.68 -37.25
N GLU A 90 -1.99 23.93 -37.51
CA GLU A 90 -0.66 24.23 -38.08
C GLU A 90 0.46 24.28 -37.01
N TYR A 91 0.10 24.48 -35.75
CA TYR A 91 1.08 24.61 -34.67
C TYR A 91 1.60 23.24 -34.18
N LYS A 92 2.81 23.24 -33.62
CA LYS A 92 3.44 22.02 -33.05
C LYS A 92 3.22 21.96 -31.53
N PRO A 93 2.28 21.14 -31.02
CA PRO A 93 2.04 21.03 -29.59
C PRO A 93 3.17 20.28 -28.87
N PHE A 94 3.34 20.58 -27.59
CA PHE A 94 4.07 19.70 -26.68
C PHE A 94 3.22 18.47 -26.35
N LYS A 95 3.77 17.27 -26.56
CA LYS A 95 3.09 15.99 -26.31
C LYS A 95 3.83 15.24 -25.20
N GLY A 96 3.24 15.21 -24.00
CA GLY A 96 3.80 14.54 -22.83
C GLY A 96 2.98 13.31 -22.45
N ILE A 97 3.65 12.24 -22.03
CA ILE A 97 3.01 11.01 -21.54
C ILE A 97 3.49 10.76 -20.11
N LYS A 98 2.57 10.41 -19.22
CA LYS A 98 2.87 10.03 -17.84
C LYS A 98 2.16 8.74 -17.47
N TYR A 99 2.95 7.72 -17.14
CA TYR A 99 2.43 6.46 -16.62
C TYR A 99 2.32 6.51 -15.10
N ILE A 100 1.17 6.11 -14.58
CA ILE A 100 0.92 6.01 -13.13
C ILE A 100 0.13 4.74 -12.88
N THR A 101 0.68 3.85 -12.08
CA THR A 101 -0.05 2.70 -11.56
C THR A 101 -0.54 3.04 -10.16
N THR A 102 -1.86 3.06 -9.94
CA THR A 102 -2.44 3.32 -8.61
C THR A 102 -3.35 2.18 -8.22
N VAL A 103 -3.14 1.65 -7.02
CA VAL A 103 -4.01 0.68 -6.38
C VAL A 103 -4.78 1.38 -5.27
N LYS A 104 -6.10 1.41 -5.41
CA LYS A 104 -7.01 1.96 -4.40
C LYS A 104 -7.26 0.93 -3.29
N LYS A 105 -7.53 1.45 -2.09
CA LYS A 105 -7.85 0.66 -0.90
C LYS A 105 -8.90 -0.41 -1.18
N GLY A 106 -8.61 -1.63 -0.76
CA GLY A 106 -9.55 -2.77 -0.81
C GLY A 106 -9.48 -3.63 -2.07
N ARG A 107 -8.80 -3.18 -3.13
CA ARG A 107 -8.68 -3.94 -4.39
C ARG A 107 -7.44 -4.83 -4.47
N PHE A 108 -6.49 -4.64 -3.57
CA PHE A 108 -5.31 -5.48 -3.45
C PHE A 108 -5.22 -6.02 -2.03
N GLN A 109 -5.36 -7.33 -1.92
CA GLN A 109 -5.47 -8.04 -0.66
C GLN A 109 -4.42 -9.14 -0.59
N ILE A 110 -3.71 -9.21 0.53
CA ILE A 110 -2.84 -10.34 0.86
C ILE A 110 -3.52 -11.10 1.99
N ARG A 111 -3.68 -12.42 1.79
CA ARG A 111 -4.17 -13.34 2.81
C ARG A 111 -2.97 -14.11 3.35
N THR A 112 -2.90 -14.20 4.67
CA THR A 112 -1.85 -14.87 5.45
C THR A 112 -2.45 -15.98 6.28
#